data_AF-A0A7S3KBP4-F1
#
_entry.id   AF-A0A7S3KBP4-F1
#
_cell.length_a   1.000
_cell.length_b   1.000
_cell.length_c   1.000
_cell.angle_alpha   90.00
_cell.angle_beta   90.00
_cell.angle_gamma   90.00
#
_symmetry.space_group_name_H-M   'P 1'
#
loop_
_entity.id
_entity.type
_entity.pdbx_description
1 polymer ?
#
loop_
_entity_poly.entity_id
_entity_poly.type
_entity_poly.pdbx_seq_one_letter_code
_entity_poly.pdbx_strand_id
1 'polypeptide(L)'
;MEPHKGYPKNPFTRGRVKVLLKDDDGQMQHDTIMTKKALLLKLCQLFPKLKTRQENPDGVDAALEEEKALEAAANAEPAPQTRAEKKEQKKAEKKKNKKKGKKKW
;
A
#
# COMPACT_ATOMS: atom_id res chain seq x y z
N MET A 1 6.35 11.84 4.64
CA MET A 1 5.92 10.47 5.01
C MET A 1 6.45 9.51 3.94
N GLU A 2 6.79 8.26 4.30
CA GLU A 2 7.31 7.25 3.37
C GLU A 2 6.34 6.03 3.33
N PRO A 3 5.29 6.06 2.50
CA PRO A 3 4.23 5.05 2.55
C PRO A 3 4.68 3.66 2.10
N HIS A 4 5.61 3.56 1.15
CA HIS A 4 6.05 2.26 0.59
C HIS A 4 7.15 1.56 1.40
N LYS A 5 7.62 2.15 2.51
CA LYS A 5 8.67 1.54 3.34
C LYS A 5 8.04 0.62 4.39
N GLY A 6 8.52 -0.62 4.49
CA GLY A 6 8.09 -1.60 5.50
C GLY A 6 9.08 -1.72 6.67
N TYR A 7 8.59 -2.14 7.83
CA TYR A 7 9.44 -2.49 8.96
C TYR A 7 9.92 -3.95 8.81
N PRO A 8 11.23 -4.26 8.84
CA PRO A 8 11.73 -5.61 8.54
C PRO A 8 11.14 -6.73 9.41
N LYS A 9 10.76 -6.43 10.67
CA LYS A 9 10.18 -7.42 11.58
C LYS A 9 8.65 -7.54 11.48
N ASN A 10 7.97 -6.63 10.78
CA ASN A 10 6.52 -6.67 10.60
C ASN A 10 6.17 -6.49 9.11
N PRO A 11 5.92 -7.59 8.37
CA PRO A 11 5.65 -7.52 6.94
C PRO A 11 4.23 -7.05 6.59
N PHE A 12 3.29 -7.07 7.55
CA PHE A 12 1.87 -6.74 7.30
C PHE A 12 1.60 -5.24 7.28
N THR A 13 2.36 -4.47 8.06
CA THR A 13 2.20 -3.01 8.14
C THR A 13 3.23 -2.30 7.26
N ARG A 14 2.76 -1.46 6.35
CA ARG A 14 3.60 -0.56 5.53
C ARG A 14 3.47 0.88 5.98
N GLY A 15 4.52 1.66 5.77
CA GLY A 15 4.60 3.07 6.11
C GLY A 15 5.72 3.38 7.11
N ARG A 16 6.43 4.48 6.88
CA ARG A 16 7.38 5.07 7.83
C ARG A 16 7.20 6.58 7.90
N VAL A 17 7.19 7.12 9.11
CA VAL A 17 7.15 8.56 9.35
C VAL A 17 8.54 9.03 9.76
N LYS A 18 9.06 10.04 9.08
CA LYS A 18 10.26 10.78 9.49
C LYS A 18 9.82 12.03 10.21
N VAL A 19 10.38 12.27 11.38
CA VAL A 19 10.09 13.44 12.23
C VAL A 19 11.42 14.09 12.56
N LEU A 20 11.48 15.40 12.36
CA LEU A 20 12.59 16.22 12.81
C LEU A 20 12.43 16.45 14.31
N LEU A 21 13.45 16.14 15.10
CA LEU A 21 13.45 16.36 16.55
C LEU A 21 14.40 17.47 16.96
N LYS A 22 15.52 17.56 16.26
CA LYS A 22 16.56 18.56 16.45
C LYS A 22 16.76 19.29 15.14
N ASP A 23 16.92 20.59 15.23
CA ASP A 23 17.32 21.42 14.11
C ASP A 23 18.82 21.26 13.84
N ASP A 24 19.30 21.87 12.77
CA ASP A 24 20.70 21.78 12.35
C ASP A 24 21.65 22.40 13.39
N ASP A 25 21.17 23.37 14.17
CA ASP A 25 21.86 23.98 15.31
C ASP A 25 21.87 23.10 16.58
N GLY A 26 21.24 21.93 16.52
CA GLY A 26 21.16 20.95 17.62
C GLY A 26 20.13 21.27 18.69
N GLN A 27 19.38 22.37 18.56
CA GLN A 27 18.27 22.73 19.44
C GLN A 27 17.06 21.82 19.22
N MET A 28 16.30 21.57 20.29
CA MET A 28 15.07 20.77 20.19
C MET A 28 13.94 21.62 19.63
N GLN A 29 13.21 21.09 18.67
CA GLN A 29 12.11 21.82 18.03
C GLN A 29 10.92 22.05 18.97
N HIS A 30 10.75 21.17 19.98
CA HIS A 30 9.68 21.26 20.97
C HIS A 30 10.18 20.90 22.37
N ASP A 31 9.95 21.78 23.34
CA ASP A 31 10.38 21.61 24.73
C ASP A 31 9.76 20.39 25.42
N THR A 32 8.54 20.01 25.02
CA THR A 32 7.81 18.89 25.60
C THR A 32 8.23 17.53 25.05
N ILE A 33 8.89 17.49 23.89
CA ILE A 33 9.23 16.26 23.17
C ILE A 33 10.73 16.23 22.90
N MET A 34 11.48 15.88 23.93
CA MET A 34 12.94 15.85 23.86
C MET A 34 13.51 14.50 23.36
N THR A 35 12.70 13.44 23.38
CA THR A 35 13.14 12.09 23.02
C THR A 35 12.15 11.39 22.09
N LYS A 36 12.65 10.44 21.28
CA LYS A 36 11.81 9.59 20.42
C LYS A 36 10.73 8.85 21.23
N LYS A 37 11.04 8.44 22.46
CA LYS A 37 10.08 7.75 23.34
C LYS A 37 8.98 8.69 23.83
N ALA A 38 9.32 9.93 24.21
CA ALA A 38 8.34 10.93 24.60
C ALA A 38 7.38 11.26 23.44
N LEU A 39 7.90 11.37 22.21
CA LEU A 39 7.08 11.55 21.01
C LEU A 39 6.07 10.41 20.85
N LEU A 40 6.52 9.16 20.95
CA LEU A 40 5.64 7.99 20.85
C LEU A 40 4.52 8.01 21.90
N LEU A 41 4.86 8.30 23.16
CA LEU A 41 3.87 8.34 24.24
C LEU A 41 2.81 9.43 24.01
N LYS A 42 3.23 10.61 23.55
CA LYS A 42 2.30 11.69 23.19
C LYS A 42 1.39 11.30 22.04
N LEU A 43 1.92 10.63 21.01
CA LEU A 43 1.10 10.12 19.90
C LEU A 43 0.07 9.09 20.39
N CYS A 44 0.46 8.14 21.26
CA CYS A 44 -0.46 7.17 21.84
C CYS A 44 -1.61 7.82 22.63
N GLN A 45 -1.38 8.96 23.28
CA GLN A 45 -2.42 9.73 23.98
C GLN A 45 -3.37 10.47 23.02
N LEU A 46 -2.89 10.83 21.84
CA LEU A 46 -3.66 11.60 20.84
C LEU A 46 -4.44 10.70 19.88
N PHE A 47 -3.93 9.52 19.52
CA PHE A 47 -4.58 8.65 18.55
C PHE A 47 -6.04 8.31 18.88
N PRO A 48 -6.43 7.96 20.12
CA PRO A 48 -7.83 7.67 20.46
C PRO A 48 -8.77 8.88 20.30
N LYS A 49 -8.22 10.10 20.27
CA LYS A 49 -8.99 11.34 20.13
C LYS A 49 -9.22 11.74 18.67
N LEU A 50 -8.61 11.05 17.72
CA LEU A 50 -8.82 11.30 16.30
C LEU A 50 -10.24 10.90 15.91
N LYS A 51 -10.97 11.80 15.24
CA LYS A 51 -12.34 11.57 14.75
C LYS A 51 -12.47 10.25 13.98
N THR A 52 -11.51 9.97 13.11
CA THR A 52 -11.47 8.74 12.31
C THR A 52 -11.45 7.46 13.13
N ARG A 53 -10.85 7.47 14.33
CA ARG A 53 -10.85 6.32 15.26
C ARG A 53 -12.07 6.28 16.17
N GLN A 54 -12.70 7.42 16.41
CA GLN A 54 -13.96 7.50 17.15
C GLN A 54 -15.13 7.00 16.29
N GLU A 55 -15.12 7.36 15.01
CA GLU A 55 -16.14 6.95 14.03
C GLU A 55 -15.98 5.48 13.60
N ASN A 56 -14.75 4.95 13.60
CA ASN A 56 -14.45 3.55 13.29
C ASN A 56 -13.55 2.91 14.37
N PRO A 57 -14.13 2.47 15.52
CA PRO A 57 -13.36 1.92 16.63
C PRO A 57 -12.66 0.59 16.31
N ASP A 58 -13.24 -0.22 15.41
CA ASP A 58 -12.71 -1.55 15.05
C ASP A 58 -11.63 -1.50 13.95
N GLY A 59 -11.31 -0.32 13.41
CA GLY A 59 -10.10 -0.09 12.63
C GLY A 59 -9.95 -0.90 11.34
N VAL A 60 -11.06 -1.41 10.76
CA VAL A 60 -11.02 -2.18 9.52
C VAL A 60 -11.06 -1.22 8.32
N ASP A 61 -9.87 -0.86 7.85
CA ASP A 61 -9.52 -0.63 6.44
C ASP A 61 -10.37 0.31 5.56
N ALA A 62 -11.25 1.16 6.08
CA ALA A 62 -12.07 2.03 5.20
C ALA A 62 -11.21 2.91 4.26
N ALA A 63 -10.10 3.47 4.74
CA ALA A 63 -9.20 4.28 3.92
C ALA A 63 -8.29 3.47 2.97
N LEU A 64 -7.92 2.24 3.36
CA LEU A 64 -7.09 1.36 2.52
C LEU A 64 -7.91 0.68 1.42
N GLU A 65 -9.19 0.39 1.70
CA GLU A 65 -10.15 -0.09 0.72
C GLU A 65 -10.61 1.01 -0.23
N GLU A 66 -10.76 2.26 0.24
CA GLU A 66 -11.03 3.41 -0.64
C GLU A 66 -9.86 3.70 -1.60
N GLU A 67 -8.61 3.72 -1.13
CA GLU A 67 -7.46 3.91 -2.02
C GLU A 67 -7.31 2.75 -3.01
N LYS A 68 -7.51 1.50 -2.58
CA LYS A 68 -7.52 0.35 -3.50
C LYS A 68 -8.68 0.38 -4.49
N ALA A 69 -9.87 0.84 -4.08
CA ALA A 69 -11.03 0.96 -4.95
C ALA A 69 -10.84 2.06 -6.00
N LEU A 70 -10.21 3.17 -5.63
CA LEU A 70 -9.88 4.27 -6.55
C LEU A 70 -8.76 3.88 -7.53
N GLU A 71 -7.74 3.15 -7.08
CA GLU A 71 -6.65 2.65 -7.92
C GLU A 71 -7.09 1.52 -8.86
N ALA A 72 -8.07 0.71 -8.45
CA ALA A 72 -8.72 -0.29 -9.28
C ALA A 72 -9.67 0.34 -10.32
N ALA A 73 -10.35 1.43 -9.98
CA ALA A 73 -11.19 2.18 -10.92
C ALA A 73 -10.37 2.96 -11.97
N ALA A 74 -9.17 3.44 -11.60
CA ALA A 74 -8.28 4.15 -12.51
C ALA A 74 -7.55 3.23 -13.51
N ASN A 75 -7.36 1.95 -13.17
CA ASN A 75 -6.75 0.93 -14.04
C ASN A 75 -7.79 0.02 -14.73
N ALA A 76 -9.08 0.33 -14.61
CA ALA A 76 -10.12 -0.38 -15.33
C ALA A 76 -10.17 0.07 -16.80
N GLU A 77 -9.26 -0.45 -17.62
CA GLU A 77 -9.52 -0.61 -19.04
C GLU A 77 -10.79 -1.48 -19.22
N PRO A 78 -11.62 -1.20 -20.24
CA PRO A 78 -12.93 -1.84 -20.39
C PRO A 78 -12.78 -3.36 -20.50
N ALA A 79 -13.64 -4.05 -19.73
CA ALA A 79 -13.62 -5.49 -19.51
C ALA A 79 -13.34 -6.36 -20.76
N PRO A 80 -12.47 -7.38 -20.67
CA PRO A 80 -12.57 -8.51 -21.57
C PRO A 80 -13.49 -9.56 -20.95
N GLN A 81 -14.43 -9.95 -21.80
CA GLN A 81 -15.43 -10.98 -21.67
C GLN A 81 -14.85 -12.30 -21.10
N THR A 82 -15.75 -13.00 -20.40
CA THR A 82 -15.66 -14.27 -19.68
C THR A 82 -14.36 -15.12 -19.78
N ARG A 83 -14.02 -15.79 -18.67
CA ARG A 83 -12.91 -16.75 -18.51
C ARG A 83 -12.83 -17.85 -19.60
N ALA A 84 -13.92 -18.08 -20.35
CA ALA A 84 -14.00 -19.03 -21.45
C ALA A 84 -13.17 -18.60 -22.67
N GLU A 85 -13.24 -17.32 -23.08
CA GLU A 85 -12.60 -16.84 -24.32
C GLU A 85 -11.07 -16.72 -24.18
N LYS A 86 -10.59 -16.37 -22.98
CA LYS A 86 -9.14 -16.34 -22.66
C LYS A 86 -8.50 -17.73 -22.73
N LYS A 87 -9.26 -18.81 -22.48
CA LYS A 87 -8.78 -20.19 -22.58
C LYS A 87 -8.71 -20.68 -24.02
N GLU A 88 -9.56 -20.14 -24.90
CA GLU A 88 -9.63 -20.51 -26.30
C GLU A 88 -8.53 -19.82 -27.14
N GLN A 89 -8.27 -18.53 -26.89
CA GLN A 89 -7.18 -17.79 -27.54
C GLN A 89 -5.80 -18.39 -27.21
N LYS A 90 -5.57 -18.79 -25.94
CA LYS A 90 -4.31 -19.41 -25.51
C LYS A 90 -4.09 -20.81 -26.13
N LYS A 91 -5.16 -21.54 -26.45
CA LYS A 91 -5.09 -22.81 -27.19
C LYS A 91 -4.83 -22.60 -28.69
N ALA A 92 -5.43 -21.59 -29.29
CA ALA A 92 -5.22 -21.24 -30.70
C ALA A 92 -3.77 -20.79 -30.97
N GLU A 93 -3.20 -20.00 -30.06
CA GLU A 93 -1.83 -19.50 -30.17
C GLU A 93 -0.78 -20.62 -30.01
N LYS A 94 -1.02 -21.57 -29.09
CA LYS A 94 -0.15 -22.75 -28.90
C LYS A 94 -0.16 -23.70 -30.11
N LYS A 95 -1.28 -23.80 -30.83
CA LYS A 95 -1.38 -24.56 -32.10
C LYS A 95 -0.60 -23.87 -33.24
N LYS A 96 -0.67 -22.54 -33.36
CA LYS A 96 0.09 -21.78 -34.38
C LYS A 96 1.61 -21.91 -34.17
N ASN A 97 2.07 -21.87 -32.92
CA ASN A 97 3.51 -21.97 -32.63
C ASN A 97 4.07 -23.39 -32.90
N LYS A 98 3.29 -24.45 -32.60
CA LYS A 98 3.69 -25.84 -32.89
C LYS A 98 3.78 -26.15 -34.40
N LYS A 99 3.01 -25.46 -35.25
CA LYS A 99 3.05 -25.62 -36.71
C LYS A 99 4.24 -24.89 -37.35
N LYS A 100 4.70 -23.77 -36.75
CA LYS A 100 5.92 -23.06 -37.18
C LYS A 100 7.21 -23.82 -36.83
N GLY A 101 7.25 -24.55 -35.71
CA GLY A 101 8.43 -25.34 -35.30
C GLY A 101 8.68 -26.61 -36.10
N LYS A 102 7.69 -27.13 -36.86
CA LYS A 102 7.81 -28.40 -37.61
C LYS A 102 8.25 -28.24 -39.07
N LYS A 103 8.52 -27.01 -39.52
CA LYS A 103 8.84 -26.67 -40.92
C LYS A 103 10.29 -26.19 -41.12
N LYS A 104 11.14 -26.39 -40.12
CA LYS A 104 12.59 -26.12 -40.15
C LYS A 104 13.33 -27.42 -39.88
N TRP A 105 13.37 -28.34 -40.84
CA TRP A 105 14.36 -29.42 -41.01
C TRP A 105 14.28 -29.81 -42.48
#